data_AF-A0A535H917-F1
#
_entry.id   AF-A0A535H917-F1
#
_cell.length_a   1.000
_cell.length_b   1.000
_cell.length_c   1.000
_cell.angle_alpha   90.00
_cell.angle_beta   90.00
_cell.angle_gamma   90.00
#
_symmetry.space_group_name_H-M   'P 1'
#
loop_
_entity.id
_entity.type
_entity.pdbx_description
1 polymer ?
#
loop_
_entity_poly.entity_id
_entity_poly.type
_entity_poly.pdbx_seq_one_letter_code
_entity_poly.pdbx_strand_id
1 'polypeptide(L)'
;MTGGMLSPANCSMNAAGGNWRAATGFPLLRPTMVRTMPPALYCLTLWHTWRWTGDDKLLKAHLETAKAAIRWCDERGDRDRDGLLEYETRSPKGYRNQSWKDAGDAVVHADGRQADLPLATVELQGYLFAAHLAMAELLAAQGEEIDVIEGTVEAPLWGIPPLDQE
;
A
#
# COMPACT_ATOMS: atom_id res chain seq x y z
N MET A 1 4.34 -47.93 -24.82
CA MET A 1 3.65 -47.60 -23.56
C MET A 1 4.57 -47.99 -22.41
N THR A 2 5.24 -47.02 -21.80
CA THR A 2 5.92 -47.19 -20.51
C THR A 2 5.83 -45.84 -19.79
N GLY A 3 4.91 -45.78 -18.82
CA GLY A 3 4.74 -44.62 -17.94
C GLY A 3 5.83 -44.60 -16.87
N GLY A 4 6.50 -43.46 -16.72
CA GLY A 4 7.40 -43.16 -15.61
C GLY A 4 6.66 -42.31 -14.59
N MET A 5 6.28 -42.93 -13.47
CA MET A 5 5.63 -42.31 -12.32
C MET A 5 6.70 -41.58 -11.49
N LEU A 6 6.59 -40.25 -11.36
CA LEU A 6 7.48 -39.46 -10.49
C LEU A 6 6.92 -39.46 -9.06
N SER A 7 7.73 -39.97 -8.14
CA SER A 7 7.53 -39.96 -6.69
C SER A 7 7.73 -38.55 -6.11
N PRO A 8 6.95 -38.12 -5.09
CA PRO A 8 7.15 -36.84 -4.43
C PRO A 8 8.30 -36.94 -3.42
N ALA A 9 9.48 -36.45 -3.79
CA ALA A 9 10.58 -36.30 -2.84
C ALA A 9 10.40 -35.00 -2.04
N ASN A 10 10.22 -35.17 -0.74
CA ASN A 10 10.26 -34.18 0.34
C ASN A 10 11.29 -33.06 0.13
N CYS A 11 10.86 -31.80 0.28
CA CYS A 11 11.76 -30.68 0.53
C CYS A 11 11.70 -30.33 2.02
N SER A 12 12.68 -30.83 2.78
CA SER A 12 12.90 -30.48 4.18
C SER A 12 13.42 -29.05 4.30
N MET A 13 12.76 -28.23 5.12
CA MET A 13 13.32 -26.95 5.58
C MET A 13 14.50 -27.23 6.52
N ASN A 14 15.69 -26.77 6.15
CA ASN A 14 16.76 -26.52 7.11
C ASN A 14 17.13 -25.05 7.03
N ALA A 15 16.84 -24.33 8.12
CA ALA A 15 17.29 -22.98 8.37
C ALA A 15 18.78 -23.02 8.75
N ALA A 16 19.64 -22.54 7.85
CA ALA A 16 21.01 -22.16 8.16
C ALA A 16 21.46 -21.07 7.17
N GLY A 17 22.17 -20.07 7.67
CA GLY A 17 22.38 -18.77 7.03
C GLY A 17 22.87 -18.80 5.57
N GLY A 18 22.33 -17.88 4.77
CA GLY A 18 22.68 -17.72 3.36
C GLY A 18 22.40 -16.31 2.86
N ASN A 19 23.47 -15.62 2.49
CA ASN A 19 23.53 -14.33 1.81
C ASN A 19 22.60 -14.32 0.57
N TRP A 20 21.64 -13.40 0.51
CA TRP A 20 20.61 -13.31 -0.54
C TRP A 20 21.16 -12.72 -1.85
N ARG A 21 22.17 -13.34 -2.46
CA ARG A 21 22.49 -13.04 -3.87
C ARG A 21 21.55 -13.83 -4.77
N ALA A 22 20.39 -13.25 -5.09
CA ALA A 22 19.51 -13.74 -6.13
C ALA A 22 20.23 -13.63 -7.49
N ALA A 23 20.82 -14.75 -7.92
CA ALA A 23 21.28 -14.97 -9.28
C ALA A 23 20.12 -15.57 -10.09
N THR A 24 19.31 -14.72 -10.73
CA THR A 24 18.55 -15.07 -11.94
C THR A 24 18.32 -13.79 -12.75
N GLY A 25 18.83 -13.78 -13.97
CA GLY A 25 18.75 -12.66 -14.92
C GLY A 25 17.37 -12.46 -15.52
N PHE A 26 16.37 -12.18 -14.68
CA PHE A 26 15.19 -11.44 -15.10
C PHE A 26 15.48 -9.98 -14.73
N PRO A 27 15.54 -9.02 -15.67
CA PRO A 27 15.63 -7.63 -15.27
C PRO A 27 14.45 -7.39 -14.33
N LEU A 28 14.74 -6.93 -13.11
CA LEU A 28 13.74 -6.36 -12.24
C LEU A 28 13.06 -5.29 -13.08
N LEU A 29 11.94 -5.62 -13.70
CA LEU A 29 11.03 -4.65 -14.27
C LEU A 29 10.70 -3.79 -13.07
N ARG A 30 11.33 -2.60 -12.98
CA ARG A 30 10.82 -1.54 -12.12
C ARG A 30 9.35 -1.49 -12.50
N PRO A 31 8.41 -1.79 -11.59
CA PRO A 31 7.01 -1.82 -11.97
C PRO A 31 6.73 -0.47 -12.63
N THR A 32 6.44 -0.50 -13.94
CA THR A 32 6.08 0.67 -14.74
C THR A 32 4.73 1.24 -14.27
N MET A 33 4.06 0.48 -13.39
CA MET A 33 2.81 0.77 -12.72
C MET A 33 3.08 0.90 -11.22
N VAL A 34 3.38 2.11 -10.74
CA VAL A 34 3.30 2.41 -9.30
C VAL A 34 1.90 2.88 -9.04
N ARG A 35 0.98 1.93 -8.95
CA ARG A 35 -0.34 2.24 -8.45
C ARG A 35 -0.15 2.48 -6.95
N THR A 36 -0.44 3.70 -6.50
CA THR A 36 -0.29 4.08 -5.08
C THR A 36 -1.40 3.48 -4.21
N MET A 37 -2.45 2.94 -4.84
CA MET A 37 -3.65 2.40 -4.19
C MET A 37 -3.56 1.01 -3.53
N PRO A 38 -2.92 0.00 -4.14
CA PRO A 38 -2.96 -1.38 -3.64
C PRO A 38 -2.51 -1.57 -2.19
N PRO A 39 -1.50 -0.84 -1.66
CA PRO A 39 -1.11 -0.96 -0.25
C PRO A 39 -2.24 -0.61 0.73
N ALA A 40 -2.94 0.51 0.53
CA ALA A 40 -4.05 0.91 1.39
C ALA A 40 -5.23 -0.07 1.31
N LEU A 41 -5.58 -0.51 0.09
CA LEU A 41 -6.65 -1.49 -0.12
C LEU A 41 -6.32 -2.87 0.47
N TYR A 42 -5.04 -3.26 0.50
CA TYR A 42 -4.60 -4.49 1.14
C TYR A 42 -4.90 -4.47 2.65
N CYS A 43 -4.55 -3.38 3.34
CA CYS A 43 -4.84 -3.20 4.77
C CYS A 43 -6.34 -3.25 5.04
N LEU A 44 -7.14 -2.54 4.24
CA LEU A 44 -8.60 -2.56 4.34
C LEU A 44 -9.18 -3.96 4.14
N THR A 45 -8.68 -4.69 3.15
CA THR A 45 -9.14 -6.06 2.85
C THR A 45 -8.80 -7.02 3.99
N LEU A 46 -7.59 -6.94 4.55
CA LEU A 46 -7.19 -7.73 5.71
C LEU A 46 -8.09 -7.43 6.90
N TRP A 47 -8.31 -6.16 7.19
CA TRP A 47 -9.18 -5.72 8.28
C TRP A 47 -10.62 -6.21 8.10
N HIS A 48 -11.23 -5.99 6.94
CA HIS A 48 -12.58 -6.48 6.65
C HIS A 48 -12.67 -8.01 6.78
N THR A 49 -11.67 -8.74 6.29
CA THR A 49 -11.64 -10.20 6.37
C THR A 49 -11.57 -10.65 7.82
N TRP A 50 -10.65 -10.10 8.61
CA TRP A 50 -10.52 -10.43 10.04
C TRP A 50 -11.77 -10.05 10.83
N ARG A 51 -12.36 -8.87 10.60
CA ARG A 51 -13.63 -8.45 11.24
C ARG A 51 -14.78 -9.41 10.95
N TRP A 52 -14.81 -9.98 9.75
CA TRP A 52 -15.86 -10.90 9.33
C TRP A 52 -15.64 -12.32 9.86
N THR A 53 -14.40 -12.82 9.84
CA THR A 53 -14.10 -14.21 10.19
C THR A 53 -13.69 -14.42 11.64
N GLY A 54 -13.15 -13.40 12.31
CA GLY A 54 -12.50 -13.51 13.62
C GLY A 54 -11.23 -14.38 13.60
N ASP A 55 -10.61 -14.61 12.43
CA ASP A 55 -9.44 -15.50 12.32
C ASP A 55 -8.13 -14.78 12.68
N ASP A 56 -7.71 -14.91 13.93
CA ASP A 56 -6.46 -14.35 14.42
C ASP A 56 -5.20 -14.98 13.79
N LYS A 57 -5.29 -16.21 13.25
CA LYS A 57 -4.15 -16.83 12.56
C LYS A 57 -3.90 -16.15 11.22
N LEU A 58 -4.98 -15.82 10.50
CA LEU A 58 -4.91 -15.04 9.27
C LEU A 58 -4.31 -13.66 9.54
N LEU A 59 -4.80 -12.97 10.60
CA LEU A 59 -4.26 -11.67 10.99
C LEU A 59 -2.76 -11.75 11.25
N LYS A 60 -2.31 -12.67 12.11
CA LYS A 60 -0.88 -12.86 12.44
C LYS A 60 -0.02 -13.16 11.21
N ALA A 61 -0.54 -13.93 10.25
CA ALA A 61 0.18 -14.28 9.04
C ALA A 61 0.40 -13.07 8.10
N HIS A 62 -0.48 -12.07 8.14
CA HIS A 62 -0.47 -10.95 7.20
C HIS A 62 -0.13 -9.59 7.81
N LEU A 63 -0.09 -9.48 9.14
CA LEU A 63 0.14 -8.22 9.84
C LEU A 63 1.43 -7.53 9.41
N GLU A 64 2.55 -8.26 9.30
CA GLU A 64 3.83 -7.67 8.89
C GLU A 64 3.80 -7.16 7.43
N THR A 65 3.02 -7.82 6.58
CA THR A 65 2.81 -7.35 5.19
C THR A 65 1.98 -6.08 5.18
N ALA A 66 0.94 -6.00 6.04
CA ALA A 66 0.10 -4.81 6.16
C ALA A 66 0.87 -3.62 6.75
N LYS A 67 1.74 -3.85 7.75
CA LYS A 67 2.66 -2.83 8.27
C LYS A 67 3.62 -2.34 7.17
N ALA A 68 4.18 -3.25 6.37
CA ALA A 68 5.05 -2.88 5.24
C ALA A 68 4.30 -2.09 4.16
N ALA A 69 3.02 -2.38 3.95
CA ALA A 69 2.17 -1.64 3.01
C ALA A 69 1.96 -0.19 3.46
N ILE A 70 1.61 0.04 4.74
CA ILE A 70 1.48 1.41 5.27
C ILE A 70 2.82 2.16 5.24
N ARG A 71 3.91 1.53 5.71
CA ARG A 71 5.25 2.14 5.65
C ARG A 71 5.63 2.56 4.23
N TRP A 72 5.26 1.77 3.22
CA TRP A 72 5.50 2.15 1.83
C TRP A 72 4.72 3.40 1.42
N CYS A 73 3.47 3.55 1.86
CA CYS A 73 2.68 4.77 1.62
C CYS A 73 3.40 5.99 2.20
N ASP A 74 3.89 5.89 3.43
CA ASP A 74 4.56 7.00 4.12
C ASP A 74 5.92 7.33 3.50
N GLU A 75 6.76 6.32 3.22
CA GLU A 75 8.14 6.53 2.77
C GLU A 75 8.27 6.81 1.27
N ARG A 76 7.33 6.30 0.45
CA ARG A 76 7.47 6.23 -1.01
C ARG A 76 6.27 6.78 -1.75
N GLY A 77 5.15 6.95 -1.06
CA GLY A 77 3.88 7.40 -1.64
C GLY A 77 3.78 8.92 -1.80
N ASP A 78 4.46 9.66 -0.93
CA ASP A 78 4.59 11.12 -1.00
C ASP A 78 5.88 11.48 -1.78
N ARG A 79 5.73 12.04 -2.99
CA ARG A 79 6.90 12.32 -3.86
C ARG A 79 7.42 13.73 -3.70
N ASP A 80 6.55 14.71 -3.51
CA ASP A 80 6.91 16.11 -3.36
C ASP A 80 7.08 16.55 -1.89
N ARG A 81 6.75 15.66 -0.94
CA ARG A 81 6.88 15.82 0.52
C ARG A 81 5.88 16.80 1.10
N ASP A 82 4.67 16.85 0.55
CA ASP A 82 3.58 17.69 1.03
C ASP A 82 2.65 16.98 2.04
N GLY A 83 2.93 15.71 2.35
CA GLY A 83 2.16 14.88 3.25
C GLY A 83 0.98 14.15 2.60
N LEU A 84 0.82 14.25 1.27
CA LEU A 84 -0.24 13.57 0.53
C LEU A 84 0.28 12.39 -0.26
N LEU A 85 -0.60 11.40 -0.41
CA LEU A 85 -0.33 10.22 -1.22
C LEU A 85 -0.52 10.54 -2.71
N GLU A 86 0.52 10.36 -3.53
CA GLU A 86 0.51 10.80 -4.92
C GLU A 86 0.78 9.69 -5.95
N TYR A 87 0.42 9.94 -7.20
CA TYR A 87 0.94 9.16 -8.33
C TYR A 87 1.54 10.04 -9.43
N GLU A 88 2.55 9.48 -10.10
CA GLU A 88 3.12 10.02 -11.33
C GLU A 88 3.45 8.86 -12.27
N THR A 89 3.13 9.02 -13.56
CA THR A 89 3.44 7.99 -14.56
C THR A 89 4.95 7.88 -14.74
N ARG A 90 5.50 6.66 -14.66
CA ARG A 90 6.96 6.42 -14.80
C ARG A 90 7.37 6.02 -16.22
N SER A 91 6.40 5.74 -17.09
CA SER A 91 6.62 5.31 -18.46
C SER A 91 6.10 6.36 -19.43
N PRO A 92 6.83 6.70 -20.52
CA PRO A 92 6.31 7.56 -21.58
C PRO A 92 5.02 7.04 -22.22
N LYS A 93 4.73 5.74 -22.08
CA LYS A 93 3.49 5.08 -22.54
C LYS A 93 2.58 4.65 -21.39
N GLY A 94 2.83 5.12 -20.17
CA GLY A 94 2.05 4.77 -18.99
C GLY A 94 0.71 5.50 -18.96
N TYR A 95 -0.25 4.96 -18.19
CA TYR A 95 -1.49 5.68 -17.92
C TYR A 95 -1.18 6.98 -17.19
N ARG A 96 -1.73 8.10 -17.68
CA ARG A 96 -1.58 9.41 -17.03
C ARG A 96 -2.24 9.37 -15.65
N ASN A 97 -3.51 8.98 -15.61
CA ASN A 97 -4.30 8.89 -14.40
C ASN A 97 -4.25 7.45 -13.87
N GLN A 98 -3.79 7.28 -12.64
CA GLN A 98 -3.67 5.96 -11.98
C GLN A 98 -4.70 5.75 -10.87
N SER A 99 -5.63 6.70 -10.71
CA SER A 99 -6.84 6.61 -9.89
C SER A 99 -7.94 5.77 -10.55
N TRP A 100 -9.08 5.62 -9.89
CA TRP A 100 -10.25 4.96 -10.47
C TRP A 100 -10.74 5.61 -11.78
N LYS A 101 -10.62 6.94 -11.88
CA LYS A 101 -10.78 7.67 -13.15
C LYS A 101 -9.49 7.60 -13.96
N ASP A 102 -9.31 6.54 -14.74
CA ASP A 102 -8.09 6.22 -15.48
C ASP A 102 -8.05 6.79 -16.91
N ALA A 103 -9.16 7.34 -17.41
CA ALA A 103 -9.19 8.05 -18.69
C ALA A 103 -8.23 9.25 -18.69
N GLY A 104 -7.45 9.41 -19.75
CA GLY A 104 -6.32 10.33 -19.80
C GLY A 104 -6.69 11.81 -19.70
N ASP A 105 -7.95 12.14 -19.97
CA ASP A 105 -8.51 13.49 -19.93
C ASP A 105 -9.44 13.75 -18.72
N ALA A 106 -9.54 12.79 -17.79
CA ALA A 106 -10.55 12.82 -16.73
C ALA A 106 -10.29 13.77 -15.56
N VAL A 107 -9.06 14.24 -15.37
CA VAL A 107 -8.66 15.08 -14.24
C VAL A 107 -8.26 16.45 -14.76
N VAL A 108 -9.21 17.39 -14.66
CA VAL A 108 -9.09 18.75 -15.17
C VAL A 108 -9.35 19.78 -14.09
N HIS A 109 -8.77 20.96 -14.26
CA HIS A 109 -9.15 22.16 -13.52
C HIS A 109 -10.50 22.70 -14.01
N ALA A 110 -11.07 23.65 -13.27
CA ALA A 110 -12.36 24.26 -13.61
C ALA A 110 -12.37 24.97 -14.98
N ASP A 111 -11.21 25.35 -15.50
CA ASP A 111 -11.01 25.95 -16.81
C ASP A 111 -10.87 24.91 -17.95
N GLY A 112 -10.92 23.61 -17.64
CA GLY A 112 -10.78 22.51 -18.59
C GLY A 112 -9.33 22.11 -18.90
N ARG A 113 -8.33 22.78 -18.31
CA ARG A 113 -6.92 22.42 -18.47
C ARG A 113 -6.62 21.13 -17.70
N GLN A 114 -5.81 20.23 -18.27
CA GLN A 114 -5.40 19.00 -17.58
C GLN A 114 -4.59 19.32 -16.32
N ALA A 115 -4.85 18.59 -15.25
CA ALA A 115 -4.07 18.72 -14.02
C ALA A 115 -2.66 18.15 -14.24
N ASP A 116 -1.66 18.84 -13.69
CA ASP A 116 -0.25 18.47 -13.79
C ASP A 116 0.07 17.31 -12.83
N LEU A 117 1.08 16.50 -13.15
CA LEU A 117 1.57 15.43 -12.27
C LEU A 117 2.70 15.99 -11.38
N PRO A 118 2.94 15.43 -10.17
CA PRO A 118 2.20 14.33 -9.52
C PRO A 118 0.77 14.72 -9.10
N LEU A 119 -0.11 13.73 -8.98
CA LEU A 119 -1.51 13.94 -8.59
C LEU A 119 -1.83 13.26 -7.26
N ALA A 120 -2.28 14.06 -6.30
CA ALA A 120 -2.93 13.63 -5.06
C ALA A 120 -4.45 13.76 -5.20
N THR A 121 -5.17 12.64 -5.42
CA THR A 121 -6.64 12.68 -5.51
C THR A 121 -7.27 12.45 -4.14
N VAL A 122 -8.44 13.07 -3.91
CA VAL A 122 -9.21 12.90 -2.66
C VAL A 122 -9.58 11.45 -2.38
N GLU A 123 -9.77 10.66 -3.45
CA GLU A 123 -9.99 9.23 -3.35
C GLU A 123 -8.80 8.51 -2.69
N LEU A 124 -7.57 8.82 -3.13
CA LEU A 124 -6.37 8.20 -2.55
C LEU A 124 -6.28 8.47 -1.05
N GLN A 125 -6.52 9.72 -0.67
CA GLN A 125 -6.46 10.15 0.72
C GLN A 125 -7.55 9.49 1.57
N GLY A 126 -8.76 9.33 1.02
CA GLY A 126 -9.85 8.63 1.69
C GLY A 126 -9.51 7.17 1.99
N TYR A 127 -8.90 6.46 1.05
CA TYR A 127 -8.47 5.07 1.30
C TYR A 127 -7.29 4.99 2.26
N LEU A 128 -6.32 5.90 2.18
CA LEU A 128 -5.18 5.92 3.09
C LEU A 128 -5.66 6.16 4.52
N PHE A 129 -6.53 7.16 4.72
CA PHE A 129 -7.14 7.44 6.02
C PHE A 129 -7.91 6.23 6.57
N ALA A 130 -8.75 5.60 5.75
CA ALA A 130 -9.47 4.40 6.16
C ALA A 130 -8.52 3.24 6.50
N ALA A 131 -7.42 3.09 5.77
CA ALA A 131 -6.40 2.08 6.03
C ALA A 131 -5.67 2.33 7.35
N HIS A 132 -5.37 3.58 7.72
CA HIS A 132 -4.79 3.91 9.03
C HIS A 132 -5.74 3.53 10.17
N LEU A 133 -7.03 3.88 10.07
CA LEU A 133 -8.03 3.49 11.08
C LEU A 133 -8.14 1.97 11.21
N ALA A 134 -8.18 1.26 10.08
CA ALA A 134 -8.21 -0.19 10.05
C ALA A 134 -6.96 -0.81 10.71
N MET A 135 -5.77 -0.27 10.41
CA MET A 135 -4.52 -0.72 11.00
C MET A 135 -4.44 -0.46 12.50
N ALA A 136 -4.98 0.66 12.97
CA ALA A 136 -5.10 0.95 14.40
C ALA A 136 -5.85 -0.18 15.14
N GLU A 137 -6.99 -0.60 14.58
CA GLU A 137 -7.79 -1.68 15.17
C GLU A 137 -7.06 -3.03 15.10
N LEU A 138 -6.42 -3.35 13.97
CA LEU A 138 -5.66 -4.60 13.82
C LEU A 138 -4.50 -4.71 14.81
N LEU A 139 -3.78 -3.60 15.04
CA LEU A 139 -2.66 -3.55 15.98
C LEU A 139 -3.15 -3.64 17.43
N ALA A 140 -4.21 -2.89 17.77
CA ALA A 140 -4.85 -3.00 19.08
C ALA A 140 -5.30 -4.43 19.40
N ALA A 141 -5.83 -5.16 18.40
CA ALA A 141 -6.21 -6.57 18.56
C ALA A 141 -5.03 -7.51 18.82
N GLN A 142 -3.81 -7.14 18.41
CA GLN A 142 -2.58 -7.89 18.70
C GLN A 142 -1.84 -7.38 19.94
N GLY A 143 -2.34 -6.33 20.60
CA GLY A 143 -1.66 -5.67 21.71
C GLY A 143 -0.42 -4.88 21.27
N GLU A 144 -0.38 -4.47 20.00
CA GLU A 144 0.67 -3.62 19.46
C GLU A 144 0.15 -2.17 19.32
N GLU A 145 1.03 -1.20 19.52
CA GLU A 145 0.73 0.21 19.20
C GLU A 145 1.13 0.51 17.74
N ILE A 146 0.49 1.52 17.16
CA ILE A 146 0.95 2.07 15.87
C ILE A 146 2.22 2.87 16.17
N ASP A 147 3.37 2.43 15.63
CA ASP A 147 4.48 3.34 15.35
C ASP A 147 4.00 4.29 14.26
N VAL A 148 3.28 5.34 14.64
CA VAL A 148 3.08 6.49 13.77
C VAL A 148 4.48 7.08 13.69
N ILE A 149 5.11 7.04 12.51
CA ILE A 149 6.38 7.73 12.33
C ILE A 149 6.10 9.19 12.68
N GLU A 150 6.63 9.65 13.81
CA GLU A 150 6.58 11.06 14.21
C GLU A 150 7.18 11.87 13.05
N GLY A 151 6.31 12.55 12.28
CA GLY A 151 6.76 13.30 11.11
C GLY A 151 5.69 13.72 10.10
N THR A 152 4.52 13.07 10.05
CA THR A 152 3.45 13.43 9.07
C THR A 152 2.31 14.27 9.65
N VAL A 153 2.32 14.57 10.96
CA VAL A 153 1.26 15.35 11.61
C VAL A 153 1.84 16.47 12.49
N GLU A 154 2.81 17.24 11.98
CA GLU A 154 3.00 18.59 12.53
C GLU A 154 1.93 19.51 11.93
N ALA A 155 0.89 19.75 12.73
CA ALA A 155 -0.29 20.59 12.49
C ALA A 155 -1.35 20.03 11.53
N PRO A 156 -2.66 20.26 11.80
CA PRO A 156 -3.70 19.92 10.85
C PRO A 156 -3.52 20.81 9.62
N LEU A 157 -3.00 20.25 8.52
CA LEU A 157 -2.91 20.94 7.23
C LEU A 157 -4.29 21.48 6.77
N TRP A 158 -5.40 20.99 7.37
CA TRP A 158 -6.77 21.32 6.98
C TRP A 158 -7.43 22.43 7.82
N GLY A 159 -6.74 23.02 8.81
CA GLY A 159 -7.31 24.08 9.65
C GLY A 159 -8.53 23.65 10.47
N ILE A 160 -8.77 22.34 10.62
CA ILE A 160 -9.85 21.77 11.42
C ILE A 160 -9.33 21.64 12.87
N PRO A 161 -9.95 22.33 13.85
CA PRO A 161 -9.55 22.18 15.25
C PRO A 161 -9.87 20.77 15.76
N PRO A 162 -9.12 20.27 16.77
CA PRO A 162 -9.41 18.96 17.35
C PRO A 162 -10.81 18.95 18.00
N LEU A 163 -11.48 17.79 17.90
CA LEU A 163 -12.88 17.58 18.28
C LEU A 163 -13.15 17.61 19.80
N ASP A 164 -12.14 17.96 20.60
CA ASP A 164 -12.21 18.00 22.07
C ASP A 164 -12.44 19.42 22.63
N GLN A 165 -12.78 20.39 21.78
CA GLN A 165 -13.13 21.75 22.18
C GLN A 165 -14.63 22.05 21.98
N GLU A 166 -15.46 21.60 22.92
CA GLU A 166 -16.78 22.18 23.24
C GLU A 166 -16.81 22.67 24.69
#